data_AF-X1H015-F1
#
_entry.id   AF-X1H015-F1
#
_cell.length_a   1.000
_cell.length_b   1.000
_cell.length_c   1.000
_cell.angle_alpha   90.00
_cell.angle_beta   90.00
_cell.angle_gamma   90.00
#
_symmetry.space_group_name_H-M   'P 1'
#
loop_
_entity.id
_entity.type
_entity.pdbx_description
1 polymer ?
#
loop_
_entity_poly.entity_id
_entity_poly.type
_entity_poly.pdbx_seq_one_letter_code
_entity_poly.pdbx_strand_id
1 'polypeptide(L)'
;HSFLALLILIPIYVIFILDLYWNLFDIFTVVETGSYYFTIPTCAIAILFIVCFGLTYTEDIPQYGIKASLWMVPLIIALGFFFYTLMFGLSLEPFKFQFANGKGYLNLVILILTVLSGSLSGMTIKKEINKRKEISSPR
;
A
#
# COMPACT_ATOMS: atom_id res chain seq x y z
N HIS A 1 8.92 -10.42 14.70
CA HIS A 1 8.26 -11.33 13.72
C HIS A 1 7.66 -10.61 12.51
N SER A 2 7.09 -9.40 12.62
CA SER A 2 6.53 -8.66 11.46
C SER A 2 7.53 -8.25 10.36
N PHE A 3 8.81 -8.01 10.68
CA PHE A 3 9.82 -7.57 9.71
C PHE A 3 10.21 -8.65 8.69
N LEU A 4 10.18 -9.93 9.09
CA LEU A 4 10.50 -11.08 8.23
C LEU A 4 9.38 -11.37 7.22
N ALA A 5 8.12 -11.14 7.62
CA ALA A 5 6.97 -11.21 6.70
C ALA A 5 7.04 -10.09 5.63
N LEU A 6 7.50 -8.90 6.03
CA LEU A 6 7.83 -7.81 5.12
C LEU A 6 8.89 -8.20 4.10
N LEU A 7 9.91 -8.97 4.52
CA LEU A 7 11.03 -9.42 3.68
C LEU A 7 10.62 -10.46 2.62
N ILE A 8 9.71 -11.38 2.95
CA ILE A 8 9.10 -12.33 1.98
C ILE A 8 8.11 -11.63 1.06
N LEU A 9 7.49 -10.55 1.55
CA LEU A 9 6.68 -9.67 0.72
C LEU A 9 7.54 -8.81 -0.21
N ILE A 10 8.87 -8.67 -0.03
CA ILE A 10 9.73 -7.83 -0.89
C ILE A 10 9.64 -8.25 -2.36
N PRO A 11 9.86 -9.50 -2.80
CA PRO A 11 9.76 -9.84 -4.22
C PRO A 11 8.36 -9.58 -4.81
N ILE A 12 7.32 -9.83 -4.02
CA ILE A 12 5.94 -9.50 -4.39
C ILE A 12 5.77 -7.98 -4.46
N TYR A 13 6.36 -7.23 -3.52
CA TYR A 13 6.41 -5.78 -3.48
C TYR A 13 7.26 -5.19 -4.60
N VAL A 14 8.25 -5.91 -5.12
CA VAL A 14 9.15 -5.49 -6.20
C VAL A 14 8.46 -5.66 -7.53
N ILE A 15 7.83 -6.82 -7.76
CA ILE A 15 6.96 -7.04 -8.91
C ILE A 15 5.80 -6.03 -8.86
N PHE A 16 5.21 -5.84 -7.68
CA PHE A 16 4.19 -4.83 -7.41
C PHE A 16 4.70 -3.42 -7.65
N ILE A 17 5.88 -3.01 -7.18
CA ILE A 17 6.42 -1.65 -7.27
C ILE A 17 6.84 -1.35 -8.69
N LEU A 18 7.44 -2.32 -9.39
CA LEU A 18 7.75 -2.22 -10.79
C LEU A 18 6.46 -2.12 -11.58
N ASP A 19 5.43 -2.92 -11.31
CA ASP A 19 4.12 -2.74 -11.94
C ASP A 19 3.44 -1.41 -11.53
N LEU A 20 3.68 -0.96 -10.29
CA LEU A 20 3.35 0.37 -9.75
C LEU A 20 4.17 1.50 -10.40
N TYR A 21 5.22 1.15 -11.13
CA TYR A 21 6.09 2.10 -11.81
C TYR A 21 5.76 2.15 -13.31
N TRP A 22 5.55 0.97 -13.90
CA TRP A 22 5.43 0.72 -15.33
C TRP A 22 3.96 0.71 -15.80
N ASN A 23 3.03 0.19 -14.99
CA ASN A 23 1.63 -0.05 -15.37
C ASN A 23 0.61 0.68 -14.49
N LEU A 24 1.06 1.34 -13.42
CA LEU A 24 0.20 1.70 -12.30
C LEU A 24 -1.06 2.45 -12.66
N PHE A 25 -1.01 3.40 -13.59
CA PHE A 25 -2.20 4.17 -13.88
C PHE A 25 -2.31 4.53 -15.33
N ASP A 26 -2.60 3.49 -16.11
CA ASP A 26 -3.64 3.66 -17.10
C ASP A 26 -5.05 3.53 -16.48
N ILE A 27 -5.27 4.11 -15.29
CA ILE A 27 -6.61 4.24 -14.70
C ILE A 27 -7.49 5.11 -15.59
N PHE A 28 -6.89 6.01 -16.37
CA PHE A 28 -7.62 6.70 -17.43
C PHE A 28 -8.18 5.70 -18.43
N THR A 29 -7.40 4.75 -18.95
CA THR A 29 -7.95 3.70 -19.79
C THR A 29 -8.94 2.80 -19.05
N VAL A 30 -8.74 2.45 -17.77
CA VAL A 30 -9.73 1.64 -17.01
C VAL A 30 -11.05 2.41 -16.79
N VAL A 31 -10.98 3.71 -16.49
CA VAL A 31 -12.14 4.60 -16.29
C VAL A 31 -12.81 4.94 -17.63
N GLU A 32 -12.05 5.16 -18.71
CA GLU A 32 -12.56 5.42 -20.07
C GLU A 32 -13.17 4.17 -20.71
N THR A 33 -12.53 3.00 -20.56
CA THR A 33 -13.00 1.74 -21.17
C THR A 33 -14.05 1.03 -20.31
N GLY A 34 -14.26 1.46 -19.06
CA GLY A 34 -15.27 0.91 -18.15
C GLY A 34 -15.09 -0.56 -17.78
N SER A 35 -13.98 -1.18 -18.21
CA SER A 35 -13.75 -2.60 -18.01
C SER A 35 -12.89 -2.80 -16.77
N TYR A 36 -13.54 -3.16 -15.66
CA TYR A 36 -12.89 -3.63 -14.44
C TYR A 36 -12.26 -5.00 -14.69
N TYR A 37 -11.16 -5.04 -15.44
CA TYR A 37 -10.35 -6.23 -15.48
C TYR A 37 -9.67 -6.42 -14.12
N PHE A 38 -9.48 -7.67 -13.72
CA PHE A 38 -8.46 -8.09 -12.75
C PHE A 38 -7.08 -7.70 -13.26
N THR A 39 -6.84 -6.40 -13.38
CA THR A 39 -5.57 -5.84 -13.80
C THR A 39 -4.62 -5.92 -12.63
N ILE A 40 -3.34 -6.10 -12.94
CA ILE A 40 -2.25 -6.18 -11.97
C ILE A 40 -2.26 -4.97 -10.99
N PRO A 41 -2.62 -3.73 -11.39
CA PRO A 41 -2.78 -2.59 -10.48
C PRO A 41 -3.88 -2.72 -9.43
N THR A 42 -5.03 -3.32 -9.77
CA THR A 42 -6.12 -3.53 -8.81
C THR A 42 -5.72 -4.57 -7.75
N CYS A 43 -5.04 -5.64 -8.19
CA CYS A 43 -4.47 -6.65 -7.28
C CYS A 43 -3.43 -6.04 -6.35
N ALA A 44 -2.60 -5.13 -6.86
CA ALA A 44 -1.67 -4.36 -6.06
C ALA A 44 -2.41 -3.58 -4.96
N ILE A 45 -3.35 -2.70 -5.31
CA ILE A 45 -4.11 -1.92 -4.32
C ILE A 45 -4.74 -2.81 -3.24
N ALA A 46 -5.31 -3.96 -3.62
CA ALA A 46 -5.88 -4.92 -2.68
C ALA A 46 -4.84 -5.55 -1.74
N ILE A 47 -3.66 -5.94 -2.25
CA ILE A 47 -2.57 -6.49 -1.42
C ILE A 47 -2.07 -5.43 -0.43
N LEU A 48 -1.83 -4.21 -0.90
CA LEU A 48 -1.39 -3.11 -0.03
C LEU A 48 -2.40 -2.85 1.08
N PHE A 49 -3.69 -2.83 0.74
CA PHE A 49 -4.77 -2.71 1.70
C PHE A 49 -4.69 -3.82 2.77
N ILE A 50 -4.56 -5.08 2.37
CA ILE A 50 -4.47 -6.24 3.28
C ILE A 50 -3.22 -6.16 4.17
N VAL A 51 -2.09 -5.71 3.63
CA VAL A 51 -0.84 -5.55 4.40
C VAL A 51 -1.02 -4.46 5.46
N CYS A 52 -1.53 -3.28 5.11
CA CYS A 52 -1.77 -2.19 6.06
C CYS A 52 -2.84 -2.56 7.10
N PHE A 53 -3.87 -3.30 6.67
CA PHE A 53 -4.85 -3.90 7.56
C PHE A 53 -4.20 -4.84 8.57
N GLY A 54 -3.42 -5.80 8.09
CA GLY A 54 -2.73 -6.80 8.90
C GLY A 54 -1.78 -6.16 9.91
N LEU A 55 -0.94 -5.22 9.46
CA LEU A 55 -0.03 -4.45 10.32
C LEU A 55 -0.78 -3.78 11.46
N THR A 56 -1.90 -3.12 11.17
CA THR A 56 -2.67 -2.43 12.20
C THR A 56 -3.43 -3.38 13.12
N TYR A 57 -3.91 -4.51 12.59
CA TYR A 57 -4.63 -5.51 13.34
C TYR A 57 -3.73 -6.29 14.31
N THR A 58 -2.48 -6.58 13.92
CA THR A 58 -1.54 -7.32 14.77
C THR A 58 -0.97 -6.50 15.92
N GLU A 59 -0.84 -5.18 15.74
CA GLU A 59 -0.22 -4.29 16.75
C GLU A 59 -1.10 -4.06 17.96
N ASP A 60 -0.60 -4.31 19.18
CA ASP A 60 -1.36 -4.21 20.44
C ASP A 60 -2.06 -2.86 20.60
N ILE A 61 -1.37 -1.79 20.21
CA ILE A 61 -1.91 -0.43 20.19
C ILE A 61 -2.10 -0.01 18.72
N PRO A 62 -3.35 0.11 18.23
CA PRO A 62 -3.64 0.36 16.81
C PRO A 62 -2.99 1.62 16.23
N GLN A 63 -2.74 2.64 17.06
CA GLN A 63 -2.10 3.89 16.63
C GLN A 63 -0.67 3.69 16.12
N TYR A 64 0.08 2.74 16.71
CA TYR A 64 1.41 2.39 16.20
C TYR A 64 1.31 1.67 14.86
N GLY A 65 0.29 0.83 14.67
CA GLY A 65 -0.02 0.18 13.40
C GLY A 65 -0.35 1.17 12.28
N ILE A 66 -1.13 2.23 12.57
CA ILE A 66 -1.41 3.31 11.61
C ILE A 66 -0.13 4.08 11.28
N LYS A 67 0.68 4.42 12.29
CA LYS A 67 1.97 5.10 12.08
C LYS A 67 2.91 4.26 11.21
N ALA A 68 3.01 2.95 11.47
CA ALA A 68 3.80 2.02 10.67
C ALA A 68 3.26 1.90 9.23
N SER A 69 1.93 1.87 9.08
CA SER A 69 1.28 1.85 7.76
C SER A 69 1.58 3.12 6.97
N LEU A 70 1.55 4.31 7.60
CA LEU A 70 1.91 5.56 6.93
C LEU A 70 3.36 5.60 6.44
N TRP A 71 4.29 4.96 7.17
CA TRP A 71 5.67 4.79 6.73
C TRP A 71 5.82 3.92 5.48
N MET A 72 4.81 3.13 5.12
CA MET A 72 4.81 2.37 3.87
C MET A 72 4.80 3.30 2.65
N VAL A 73 4.19 4.49 2.73
CA VAL A 73 4.15 5.43 1.60
C VAL A 73 5.55 5.86 1.15
N PRO A 74 6.40 6.50 1.99
CA PRO A 74 7.75 6.87 1.59
C PRO A 74 8.65 5.65 1.33
N LEU A 75 8.43 4.52 2.03
CA LEU A 75 9.15 3.28 1.79
C LEU A 75 8.91 2.75 0.37
N ILE A 76 7.65 2.69 -0.06
CA ILE A 76 7.25 2.21 -1.39
C ILE A 76 7.84 3.10 -2.48
N ILE A 77 7.79 4.42 -2.28
CA ILE A 77 8.39 5.38 -3.21
C ILE A 77 9.90 5.14 -3.31
N ALA A 78 10.61 5.07 -2.17
CA ALA A 78 12.06 4.87 -2.14
C ALA A 78 12.49 3.53 -2.76
N LEU A 79 11.75 2.46 -2.48
CA LEU A 79 11.97 1.15 -3.11
C LEU A 79 11.72 1.22 -4.63
N GLY A 80 10.70 1.95 -5.09
CA GLY A 80 10.48 2.21 -6.52
C GLY A 80 11.67 2.84 -7.20
N PHE A 81 12.23 3.90 -6.62
CA PHE A 81 13.46 4.51 -7.13
C PHE A 81 14.64 3.55 -7.12
N PHE A 82 14.81 2.78 -6.05
CA PHE A 82 15.89 1.82 -5.92
C PHE A 82 15.83 0.72 -6.99
N PHE A 83 14.67 0.09 -7.19
CA PHE A 83 14.50 -0.96 -8.19
C PHE A 83 14.58 -0.43 -9.62
N TYR A 84 14.02 0.76 -9.89
CA TYR A 84 14.21 1.41 -11.18
C TYR A 84 15.70 1.65 -11.46
N THR A 85 16.45 2.15 -10.47
CA THR A 85 17.89 2.39 -10.60
C THR A 85 18.68 1.10 -10.85
N LEU A 86 18.29 -0.01 -10.20
CA LEU A 86 18.92 -1.31 -10.43
C LEU A 86 18.66 -1.85 -11.83
N MET A 87 17.47 -1.66 -12.39
CA MET A 87 17.09 -2.23 -13.70
C MET A 87 17.53 -1.39 -14.89
N PHE A 88 17.41 -0.06 -14.78
CA PHE A 88 17.61 0.87 -15.90
C PHE A 88 18.81 1.81 -15.71
N GLY A 89 19.50 1.71 -14.57
CA GLY A 89 20.57 2.61 -14.20
C GLY A 89 20.08 3.90 -13.53
N LEU A 90 21.01 4.74 -13.12
CA LEU A 90 20.70 6.00 -12.44
C LEU A 90 20.09 7.01 -13.42
N SER A 91 18.80 7.30 -13.25
CA SER A 91 18.09 8.31 -14.05
C SER A 91 17.10 9.10 -13.19
N LEU A 92 16.85 10.35 -13.60
CA LEU A 92 15.90 11.27 -12.96
C LEU A 92 14.48 11.20 -13.57
N GLU A 93 14.33 10.47 -14.67
CA GLU A 93 13.02 10.16 -15.26
C GLU A 93 11.99 9.71 -14.22
N PRO A 94 12.32 8.79 -13.30
CA PRO A 94 11.33 8.32 -12.35
C PRO A 94 10.80 9.43 -11.43
N PHE A 95 11.67 10.39 -11.11
CA PHE A 95 11.30 11.52 -10.27
C PHE A 95 10.37 12.48 -11.00
N LYS A 96 10.63 12.68 -12.30
CA LYS A 96 9.78 13.50 -13.17
C LYS A 96 8.41 12.84 -13.36
N PHE A 97 8.34 11.53 -13.58
CA PHE A 97 7.05 10.84 -13.74
C PHE A 97 6.19 10.91 -12.48
N GLN A 98 6.80 10.72 -11.31
CA GLN A 98 6.07 10.69 -10.04
C GLN A 98 5.68 12.08 -9.52
N PHE A 99 6.53 13.09 -9.70
CA PHE A 99 6.37 14.40 -9.05
C PHE A 99 6.23 15.59 -10.01
N ALA A 100 6.53 15.44 -11.30
CA ALA A 100 6.42 16.54 -12.28
C ALA A 100 5.20 16.40 -13.21
N ASN A 101 4.29 15.47 -12.95
CA ASN A 101 3.08 15.24 -13.74
C ASN A 101 1.85 15.12 -12.83
N GLY A 102 0.72 15.70 -13.25
CA GLY A 102 -0.56 15.61 -12.52
C GLY A 102 -1.02 14.18 -12.29
N LYS A 103 -0.71 13.26 -13.22
CA LYS A 103 -0.93 11.82 -13.04
C LYS A 103 -0.16 11.29 -11.83
N GLY A 104 1.13 11.63 -11.69
CA GLY A 104 1.97 11.22 -10.55
C GLY A 104 1.45 11.68 -9.18
N TYR A 105 0.85 12.87 -9.09
CA TYR A 105 0.20 13.34 -7.85
C TYR A 105 -1.05 12.53 -7.50
N LEU A 106 -1.88 12.20 -8.48
CA LEU A 106 -3.06 11.36 -8.26
C LEU A 106 -2.65 9.96 -7.77
N ASN A 107 -1.52 9.44 -8.27
CA ASN A 107 -0.95 8.17 -7.80
C ASN A 107 -0.61 8.22 -6.32
N LEU A 108 0.01 9.31 -5.89
CA LEU A 108 0.39 9.53 -4.50
C LEU A 108 -0.83 9.64 -3.60
N VAL A 109 -1.90 10.28 -4.06
CA VAL A 109 -3.19 10.35 -3.35
C VAL A 109 -3.79 8.96 -3.20
N ILE A 110 -3.87 8.15 -4.27
CA ILE A 110 -4.40 6.78 -4.19
C ILE A 110 -3.59 5.94 -3.21
N LEU A 111 -2.26 6.00 -3.30
CA LEU A 111 -1.36 5.28 -2.40
C LEU A 111 -1.63 5.63 -0.93
N ILE A 112 -1.77 6.92 -0.61
CA ILE A 112 -2.11 7.38 0.75
C ILE A 112 -3.49 6.89 1.17
N LEU A 113 -4.50 7.00 0.30
CA LEU A 113 -5.86 6.56 0.60
C LEU A 113 -5.94 5.04 0.84
N THR A 114 -5.22 4.23 0.07
CA THR A 114 -5.14 2.78 0.28
C THR A 114 -4.49 2.44 1.62
N VAL A 115 -3.38 3.10 1.97
CA VAL A 115 -2.71 2.92 3.26
C VAL A 115 -3.62 3.31 4.43
N LEU A 116 -4.30 4.46 4.32
CA LEU A 116 -5.22 4.94 5.34
C LEU A 116 -6.45 4.04 5.47
N SER A 117 -7.09 3.68 4.37
CA SER A 117 -8.25 2.79 4.39
C SER A 117 -7.91 1.42 5.00
N GLY A 118 -6.81 0.78 4.59
CA GLY A 118 -6.38 -0.50 5.15
C GLY A 118 -6.12 -0.42 6.66
N SER A 119 -5.37 0.58 7.09
CA SER A 119 -5.02 0.76 8.51
C SER A 119 -6.23 1.14 9.39
N LEU A 120 -7.12 2.03 8.92
CA LEU A 120 -8.35 2.40 9.63
C LEU A 120 -9.32 1.23 9.74
N SER A 121 -9.47 0.43 8.67
CA SER A 121 -10.25 -0.82 8.72
C SER A 121 -9.68 -1.78 9.76
N GLY A 122 -8.35 -1.97 9.81
CA GLY A 122 -7.67 -2.81 10.80
C GLY A 122 -7.94 -2.36 12.24
N MET A 123 -7.83 -1.06 12.51
CA MET A 123 -8.16 -0.48 13.81
C MET A 123 -9.63 -0.70 14.19
N THR A 124 -10.55 -0.47 13.25
CA THR A 124 -11.99 -0.54 13.51
C THR A 124 -12.42 -1.95 13.88
N ILE A 125 -11.97 -2.95 13.12
CA ILE A 125 -12.25 -4.36 13.40
C ILE A 125 -11.63 -4.77 14.74
N LYS A 126 -10.39 -4.35 15.03
CA LYS A 126 -9.74 -4.65 16.31
C LYS A 126 -10.51 -4.08 17.51
N LYS A 127 -10.95 -2.82 17.42
CA LYS A 127 -11.76 -2.17 18.47
C LYS A 127 -13.06 -2.94 18.72
N GLU A 128 -13.75 -3.34 17.66
CA GLU A 128 -15.02 -4.08 17.76
C GLU A 128 -14.83 -5.47 18.40
N ILE A 129 -13.76 -6.19 18.04
CA ILE A 129 -13.45 -7.50 18.63
C ILE A 129 -13.11 -7.37 20.12
N ASN A 130 -12.31 -6.39 20.51
CA ASN A 130 -11.94 -6.18 21.90
C ASN A 130 -13.16 -5.82 22.76
N LYS A 131 -14.04 -4.95 22.25
CA LYS A 131 -15.31 -4.61 22.91
C LYS A 131 -16.18 -5.84 23.15
N ARG A 132 -16.26 -6.77 22.19
CA ARG A 132 -17.03 -8.02 22.33
C ARG A 132 -16.44 -8.94 23.39
N LYS A 133 -15.11 -9.03 23.47
CA LYS A 133 -14.42 -9.85 24.48
C LYS A 133 -14.67 -9.35 25.90
N GLU A 134 -14.67 -8.02 26.10
CA GLU A 134 -15.01 -7.41 27.38
C GLU A 134 -16.45 -7.72 27.81
N ILE A 135 -17.40 -7.67 26.87
CA ILE A 135 -18.81 -7.97 27.14
C ILE A 135 -19.04 -9.46 27.46
N SER A 136 -18.32 -10.37 26.80
CA SER A 136 -18.45 -11.83 27.01
C SER A 136 -17.73 -12.35 28.26
N SER A 137 -16.92 -11.51 28.91
CA SER A 137 -16.20 -11.83 30.15
C SER A 137 -16.65 -10.90 31.30
N PRO A 138 -17.94 -10.88 31.69
CA PRO A 138 -18.32 -10.20 32.91
C PRO A 138 -17.73 -10.98 34.09
N ARG A 139 -16.86 -10.32 34.86
CA ARG A 139 -16.46 -10.79 36.19
C ARG A 139 -17.63 -10.68 37.15
#